data_AF-A0A9D1A8M7-F1
#
_entry.id   AF-A0A9D1A8M7-F1
#
_cell.length_a   1.000
_cell.length_b   1.000
_cell.length_c   1.000
_cell.angle_alpha   90.00
_cell.angle_beta   90.00
_cell.angle_gamma   90.00
#
_symmetry.space_group_name_H-M   'P 1'
#
loop_
_entity.id
_entity.type
_entity.pdbx_description
1 polymer ?
#
loop_
_entity_poly.entity_id
_entity_poly.type
_entity_poly.pdbx_seq_one_letter_code
_entity_poly.pdbx_strand_id
1 'polypeptide(L)'
;MHAAISGALLRQARLQRDWSQEGLCRGICAVSYLSKIEQGKVEASGEILRQLFARLSLPWYDQELEPWQALVNESYEAVFSCDRAAYRRCRPKLEAALPQLRQSPLALDAAILEGLLLSPFTPAPAVLEPYFDRRQLALQRMMENRDEEALKLYPCAYLYLMAGIHAYEQGEAAVSLLEQAYDLAAAEGYAHAMLRAQLFLGNFYSNLLDYPHMDRHYTVAQRLAQALGDEGILRDIRYNRAATALELGRYEEAYAYLAALAEPTVMELHKLSIACEKLGRRAEALAALDRAETLEIEYPDGDLAREMCALVRLRLEDEDYLRNGDYGRRLLSLFDRCRRELPIGYAVFHLPWVAEWYTAARQYRA
;
A
#
# COMPACT_ATOMS: atom_id res chain seq x y z
N MET A 1 -23.41 -19.22 1.54
CA MET A 1 -24.39 -18.32 2.20
C MET A 1 -24.87 -17.30 1.17
N HIS A 2 -25.60 -17.75 0.13
CA HIS A 2 -25.91 -16.91 -1.05
C HIS A 2 -27.40 -16.48 -1.13
N ALA A 3 -28.29 -17.13 -0.38
CA ALA A 3 -29.73 -16.87 -0.40
C ALA A 3 -30.14 -15.43 -0.05
N ALA A 4 -29.37 -14.73 0.80
CA ALA A 4 -29.75 -13.43 1.32
C ALA A 4 -29.48 -12.28 0.34
N ILE A 5 -28.41 -12.36 -0.47
CA ILE A 5 -28.01 -11.25 -1.33
C ILE A 5 -28.89 -11.11 -2.58
N SER A 6 -29.29 -12.22 -3.21
CA SER A 6 -30.16 -12.17 -4.39
C SER A 6 -31.50 -11.48 -4.07
N GLY A 7 -32.08 -11.78 -2.91
CA GLY A 7 -33.28 -11.11 -2.41
C GLY A 7 -33.08 -9.62 -2.12
N ALA A 8 -31.94 -9.25 -1.53
CA ALA A 8 -31.60 -7.85 -1.26
C ALA A 8 -31.44 -7.03 -2.56
N LEU A 9 -30.76 -7.60 -3.56
CA LEU A 9 -30.58 -7.00 -4.88
C LEU A 9 -31.93 -6.83 -5.61
N LEU A 10 -32.81 -7.84 -5.55
CA LEU A 10 -34.19 -7.74 -6.07
C LEU A 10 -34.96 -6.59 -5.41
N ARG A 11 -34.93 -6.53 -4.08
CA ARG A 11 -35.60 -5.47 -3.31
C ARG A 11 -35.07 -4.09 -3.70
N GLN A 12 -33.75 -3.94 -3.79
CA GLN A 12 -33.12 -2.67 -4.16
C GLN A 12 -33.52 -2.24 -5.57
N ALA A 13 -33.40 -3.12 -6.56
CA ALA A 13 -33.75 -2.84 -7.95
C ALA A 13 -35.25 -2.55 -8.14
N ARG A 14 -36.12 -3.22 -7.37
CA ARG A 14 -37.57 -2.97 -7.33
C ARG A 14 -37.88 -1.59 -6.77
N LEU A 15 -37.29 -1.23 -5.63
CA LEU A 15 -37.52 0.07 -4.98
C LEU A 15 -36.98 1.23 -5.83
N GLN A 16 -35.85 1.06 -6.52
CA GLN A 16 -35.32 2.06 -7.46
C GLN A 16 -36.25 2.35 -8.65
N ARG A 17 -37.19 1.45 -8.95
CA ARG A 17 -38.18 1.60 -10.02
C ARG A 17 -39.58 1.96 -9.50
N ASP A 18 -39.72 2.22 -8.20
CA ASP A 18 -41.02 2.46 -7.53
C ASP A 18 -42.04 1.32 -7.73
N TRP A 19 -41.57 0.07 -7.82
CA TRP A 19 -42.45 -1.08 -8.05
C TRP A 19 -42.94 -1.72 -6.75
N SER A 20 -44.19 -2.17 -6.73
CA SER A 20 -44.72 -2.99 -5.64
C SER A 20 -44.27 -4.45 -5.76
N GLN A 21 -44.26 -5.19 -4.64
CA GLN A 21 -43.98 -6.63 -4.66
C GLN A 21 -45.00 -7.38 -5.54
N GLU A 22 -46.27 -6.96 -5.50
CA GLU A 22 -47.33 -7.51 -6.35
C GLU A 22 -47.05 -7.29 -7.84
N GLY A 23 -46.57 -6.09 -8.23
CA GLY A 23 -46.19 -5.80 -9.61
C GLY A 23 -45.03 -6.66 -10.09
N LEU A 24 -44.02 -6.87 -9.25
CA LEU A 24 -42.84 -7.65 -9.60
C LEU A 24 -43.14 -9.16 -9.70
N CYS A 25 -43.83 -9.75 -8.73
CA CYS A 25 -44.02 -11.21 -8.66
C CYS A 25 -45.18 -11.73 -9.53
N ARG A 26 -45.96 -10.84 -10.17
CA ARG A 26 -47.15 -11.22 -10.95
C ARG A 26 -46.82 -12.25 -12.03
N GLY A 27 -47.48 -13.41 -11.93
CA GLY A 27 -47.32 -14.53 -12.86
C GLY A 27 -46.04 -15.34 -12.66
N ILE A 28 -45.28 -15.08 -11.59
CA ILE A 28 -44.01 -15.76 -11.28
C ILE A 28 -44.13 -16.51 -9.94
N CYS A 29 -44.52 -15.82 -8.87
CA CYS A 29 -44.70 -16.42 -7.55
C CYS A 29 -45.68 -15.63 -6.66
N ALA A 30 -46.01 -16.14 -5.48
CA ALA A 30 -46.88 -15.45 -4.52
C ALA A 30 -46.17 -14.23 -3.89
N VAL A 31 -46.92 -13.15 -3.61
CA VAL A 31 -46.39 -11.93 -2.97
C VAL A 31 -45.72 -12.24 -1.63
N SER A 32 -46.33 -13.13 -0.84
CA SER A 32 -45.77 -13.58 0.45
C SER A 32 -44.45 -14.34 0.29
N TYR A 33 -44.24 -15.01 -0.85
CA TYR A 33 -43.00 -15.70 -1.18
C TYR A 33 -41.92 -14.69 -1.59
N LEU A 34 -42.22 -13.75 -2.50
CA LEU A 34 -41.30 -12.66 -2.85
C LEU A 34 -40.87 -11.86 -1.62
N SER A 35 -41.80 -11.56 -0.71
CA SER A 35 -41.49 -10.85 0.54
C SER A 35 -40.50 -11.62 1.42
N LYS A 36 -40.62 -12.96 1.49
CA LYS A 36 -39.64 -13.80 2.21
C LYS A 36 -38.29 -13.85 1.52
N ILE A 37 -38.25 -13.88 0.18
CA ILE A 37 -37.01 -13.81 -0.61
C ILE A 37 -36.29 -12.49 -0.34
N GLU A 38 -36.99 -11.36 -0.47
CA GLU A 38 -36.41 -10.02 -0.25
C GLU A 38 -35.92 -9.77 1.18
N GLN A 39 -36.45 -10.52 2.15
CA GLN A 39 -36.01 -10.50 3.54
C GLN A 39 -34.87 -11.49 3.84
N GLY A 40 -34.39 -12.23 2.83
CA GLY A 40 -33.38 -13.29 2.99
C GLY A 40 -33.84 -14.48 3.82
N LYS A 41 -35.15 -14.65 4.02
CA LYS A 41 -35.72 -15.74 4.85
C LYS A 41 -35.86 -17.06 4.11
N VAL A 42 -35.90 -17.02 2.78
CA VAL A 42 -36.04 -18.20 1.92
C VAL A 42 -35.17 -18.04 0.68
N GLU A 43 -34.51 -19.12 0.29
CA GLU A 43 -33.77 -19.20 -0.98
C GLU A 43 -34.72 -19.61 -2.12
N ALA A 44 -34.77 -18.78 -3.16
CA ALA A 44 -35.55 -19.07 -4.35
C ALA A 44 -34.77 -19.96 -5.32
N SER A 45 -35.48 -20.75 -6.12
CA SER A 45 -34.85 -21.47 -7.23
C SER A 45 -34.28 -20.48 -8.25
N GLY A 46 -33.22 -20.89 -8.93
CA GLY A 46 -32.60 -20.06 -9.98
C GLY A 46 -33.57 -19.65 -11.09
N GLU A 47 -34.55 -20.51 -11.41
CA GLU A 47 -35.61 -20.17 -12.35
C GLU A 47 -36.47 -18.98 -11.88
N ILE A 48 -36.91 -18.99 -10.62
CA ILE A 48 -37.69 -17.89 -10.05
C ILE A 48 -36.86 -16.61 -10.02
N LEU A 49 -35.58 -16.69 -9.62
CA LEU A 49 -34.69 -15.53 -9.61
C LEU A 49 -34.53 -14.94 -11.00
N ARG A 50 -34.21 -15.77 -12.02
CA ARG A 50 -34.08 -15.31 -13.41
C ARG A 50 -35.36 -14.66 -13.92
N GLN A 51 -36.54 -15.21 -13.61
CA GLN A 51 -37.82 -14.60 -14.02
C GLN A 51 -38.06 -13.23 -13.34
N LEU A 52 -37.74 -13.10 -12.04
CA LEU A 52 -37.89 -11.85 -11.28
C LEU A 52 -36.89 -10.77 -11.76
N PHE A 53 -35.62 -11.11 -11.94
CA PHE A 53 -34.61 -10.19 -12.46
C PHE A 53 -34.90 -9.78 -13.90
N ALA A 54 -35.31 -10.72 -14.76
CA ALA A 54 -35.71 -10.42 -16.14
C ALA A 54 -36.89 -9.43 -16.19
N ARG A 55 -37.84 -9.52 -15.25
CA ARG A 55 -38.94 -8.56 -15.13
C ARG A 55 -38.46 -7.15 -14.79
N LEU A 56 -37.35 -7.01 -14.07
CA LEU A 56 -36.68 -5.74 -13.77
C LEU A 56 -35.75 -5.26 -14.91
N SER A 57 -35.72 -5.96 -16.03
CA SER A 57 -34.76 -5.77 -17.13
C SER A 57 -33.31 -5.89 -16.66
N LEU A 58 -33.05 -6.81 -15.73
CA LEU A 58 -31.72 -7.12 -15.21
C LEU A 58 -31.38 -8.57 -15.52
N PRO A 59 -30.15 -8.87 -15.99
CA PRO A 59 -29.65 -10.23 -16.01
C PRO A 59 -29.50 -10.81 -14.59
N TRP A 60 -29.56 -12.13 -14.49
CA TRP A 60 -29.16 -12.88 -13.31
C TRP A 60 -28.36 -14.10 -13.75
N TYR A 61 -27.09 -14.15 -13.34
CA TYR A 61 -26.16 -15.18 -13.75
C TYR A 61 -25.93 -16.15 -12.59
N ASP A 62 -26.60 -17.30 -12.64
CA ASP A 62 -26.56 -18.35 -11.61
C ASP A 62 -26.28 -19.74 -12.17
N GLN A 63 -25.83 -19.80 -13.42
CA GLN A 63 -25.43 -21.01 -14.13
C GLN A 63 -23.93 -20.96 -14.38
N GLU A 64 -23.29 -22.13 -14.39
CA GLU A 64 -21.86 -22.28 -14.69
C GLU A 64 -20.95 -21.34 -13.88
N LEU A 65 -21.19 -21.25 -12.57
CA LEU A 65 -20.46 -20.32 -11.68
C LEU A 65 -19.00 -20.74 -11.42
N GLU A 66 -18.64 -22.00 -11.68
CA GLU A 66 -17.31 -22.55 -11.35
C GLU A 66 -16.12 -21.70 -11.85
N PRO A 67 -16.08 -21.22 -13.11
CA PRO A 67 -14.97 -20.37 -13.57
C PRO A 67 -14.89 -19.03 -12.84
N TRP A 68 -16.04 -18.47 -12.46
CA TRP A 68 -16.11 -17.22 -11.71
C TRP A 68 -15.74 -17.42 -10.24
N GLN A 69 -16.15 -18.53 -9.64
CA GLN A 69 -15.75 -18.93 -8.29
C GLN A 69 -14.24 -19.11 -8.22
N ALA A 70 -13.65 -19.78 -9.22
CA ALA A 70 -12.20 -19.95 -9.33
C ALA A 70 -11.48 -18.59 -9.46
N LEU A 71 -11.99 -17.67 -10.30
CA LEU A 71 -11.42 -16.33 -10.45
C LEU A 71 -11.51 -15.50 -9.17
N VAL A 72 -12.64 -15.55 -8.45
CA VAL A 72 -12.82 -14.88 -7.16
C VAL A 72 -11.83 -15.44 -6.14
N ASN A 73 -11.68 -16.77 -6.06
CA ASN A 73 -10.74 -17.42 -5.16
C ASN A 73 -9.29 -17.07 -5.51
N GLU A 74 -8.90 -17.12 -6.80
CA GLU A 74 -7.57 -16.70 -7.27
C GLU A 74 -7.30 -15.22 -6.91
N SER A 75 -8.31 -14.36 -7.02
CA SER A 75 -8.18 -12.94 -6.68
C SER A 75 -7.99 -12.73 -5.18
N TYR A 76 -8.75 -13.42 -4.33
CA TYR A 76 -8.52 -13.39 -2.89
C TYR A 76 -7.15 -13.95 -2.52
N GLU A 77 -6.74 -15.06 -3.11
CA GLU A 77 -5.44 -15.67 -2.87
C GLU A 77 -4.30 -14.70 -3.20
N ALA A 78 -4.38 -14.00 -4.34
CA ALA A 78 -3.41 -12.98 -4.71
C ALA A 78 -3.35 -11.80 -3.69
N VAL A 79 -4.49 -11.40 -3.14
CA VAL A 79 -4.57 -10.37 -2.10
C VAL A 79 -3.96 -10.86 -0.78
N PHE A 80 -4.43 -12.00 -0.27
CA PHE A 80 -4.01 -12.53 1.04
C PHE A 80 -2.53 -12.91 1.06
N SER A 81 -2.03 -13.52 -0.02
CA SER A 81 -0.61 -13.84 -0.17
C SER A 81 0.28 -12.63 -0.38
N CYS A 82 -0.29 -11.47 -0.72
CA CYS A 82 0.42 -10.26 -1.13
C CYS A 82 1.29 -10.41 -2.40
N ASP A 83 1.02 -11.42 -3.23
CA ASP A 83 1.72 -11.62 -4.50
C ASP A 83 1.26 -10.58 -5.54
N ARG A 84 2.09 -9.55 -5.74
CA ARG A 84 1.86 -8.49 -6.73
C ARG A 84 1.81 -9.03 -8.16
N ALA A 85 2.55 -10.08 -8.48
CA ALA A 85 2.55 -10.67 -9.81
C ALA A 85 1.27 -11.46 -10.07
N ALA A 86 0.81 -12.27 -9.09
CA ALA A 86 -0.50 -12.92 -9.16
C ALA A 86 -1.62 -11.88 -9.29
N TYR A 87 -1.56 -10.83 -8.48
CA TYR A 87 -2.53 -9.75 -8.53
C TYR A 87 -2.58 -9.07 -9.90
N ARG A 88 -1.42 -8.75 -10.49
CA ARG A 88 -1.34 -8.19 -11.86
C ARG A 88 -1.93 -9.12 -12.92
N ARG A 89 -1.80 -10.44 -12.77
CA ARG A 89 -2.36 -11.44 -13.70
C ARG A 89 -3.88 -11.58 -13.55
N CYS A 90 -4.41 -11.57 -12.33
CA CYS A 90 -5.84 -11.78 -12.08
C CYS A 90 -6.67 -10.51 -12.30
N ARG A 91 -6.11 -9.32 -12.01
CA ARG A 91 -6.79 -8.02 -12.10
C ARG A 91 -7.59 -7.79 -13.39
N PRO A 92 -7.02 -7.89 -14.61
CA PRO A 92 -7.78 -7.60 -15.83
C PRO A 92 -8.92 -8.60 -16.07
N LYS A 93 -8.75 -9.86 -15.65
CA LYS A 93 -9.81 -10.88 -15.74
C LYS A 93 -10.96 -10.55 -14.78
N LEU A 94 -10.62 -10.16 -13.55
CA LEU A 94 -11.59 -9.76 -12.55
C LEU A 94 -12.36 -8.51 -13.00
N GLU A 95 -11.67 -7.46 -13.45
CA GLU A 95 -12.28 -6.22 -13.96
C GLU A 95 -13.27 -6.50 -15.10
N ALA A 96 -12.92 -7.39 -16.03
CA ALA A 96 -13.81 -7.80 -17.12
C ALA A 96 -15.03 -8.59 -16.65
N ALA A 97 -14.93 -9.35 -15.55
CA ALA A 97 -16.00 -10.16 -14.99
C ALA A 97 -16.91 -9.40 -14.00
N LEU A 98 -16.44 -8.29 -13.42
CA LEU A 98 -17.19 -7.52 -12.41
C LEU A 98 -18.65 -7.21 -12.80
N PRO A 99 -18.99 -6.78 -14.03
CA PRO A 99 -20.37 -6.49 -14.39
C PRO A 99 -21.32 -7.68 -14.21
N GLN A 100 -20.87 -8.89 -14.56
CA GLN A 100 -21.63 -10.12 -14.43
C GLN A 100 -21.62 -10.63 -12.99
N LEU A 101 -20.47 -10.55 -12.30
CA LEU A 101 -20.33 -10.97 -10.91
C LEU A 101 -21.27 -10.19 -9.98
N ARG A 102 -21.43 -8.87 -10.20
CA ARG A 102 -22.39 -8.02 -9.45
C ARG A 102 -23.85 -8.47 -9.61
N GLN A 103 -24.16 -9.25 -10.64
CA GLN A 103 -25.49 -9.77 -10.96
C GLN A 103 -25.53 -11.30 -10.84
N SER A 104 -24.75 -11.84 -9.90
CA SER A 104 -24.63 -13.26 -9.62
C SER A 104 -24.65 -13.50 -8.11
N PRO A 105 -24.68 -14.78 -7.67
CA PRO A 105 -24.44 -15.13 -6.27
C PRO A 105 -23.11 -14.62 -5.66
N LEU A 106 -22.16 -14.19 -6.48
CA LEU A 106 -20.84 -13.67 -6.09
C LEU A 106 -20.80 -12.13 -5.95
N ALA A 107 -21.95 -11.45 -5.95
CA ALA A 107 -22.01 -10.00 -5.94
C ALA A 107 -21.31 -9.35 -4.74
N LEU A 108 -21.32 -9.99 -3.57
CA LEU A 108 -20.62 -9.48 -2.38
C LEU A 108 -19.10 -9.58 -2.51
N ASP A 109 -18.60 -10.72 -3.01
CA ASP A 109 -17.17 -10.89 -3.27
C ASP A 109 -16.71 -9.90 -4.35
N ALA A 110 -17.52 -9.68 -5.39
CA ALA A 110 -17.26 -8.69 -6.42
C ALA A 110 -17.13 -7.28 -5.83
N ALA A 111 -18.03 -6.89 -4.93
CA ALA A 111 -18.01 -5.57 -4.30
C ALA A 111 -16.76 -5.35 -3.43
N ILE A 112 -16.36 -6.37 -2.65
CA ILE A 112 -15.15 -6.30 -1.83
C ILE A 112 -13.88 -6.29 -2.69
N LEU A 113 -13.77 -7.20 -3.65
CA LEU A 113 -12.59 -7.29 -4.51
C LEU A 113 -12.44 -6.03 -5.37
N GLU A 114 -13.54 -5.46 -5.89
CA GLU A 114 -13.50 -4.18 -6.60
C GLU A 114 -12.94 -3.05 -5.72
N GLY A 115 -13.38 -2.96 -4.46
CA GLY A 115 -12.85 -1.99 -3.53
C GLY A 115 -11.35 -2.11 -3.29
N LEU A 116 -10.86 -3.35 -3.21
CA LEU A 116 -9.44 -3.69 -3.10
C LEU A 116 -8.64 -3.43 -4.38
N LEU A 117 -9.30 -3.28 -5.54
CA LEU A 117 -8.61 -2.98 -6.81
C LEU A 117 -8.09 -1.54 -6.92
N LEU A 118 -8.64 -0.64 -6.09
CA LEU A 118 -8.42 0.79 -6.17
C LEU A 118 -7.28 1.23 -5.23
N SER A 119 -6.62 2.32 -5.61
CA SER A 119 -5.60 2.98 -4.79
C SER A 119 -5.95 4.48 -4.71
N PRO A 120 -6.42 4.98 -3.55
CA PRO A 120 -6.65 4.25 -2.31
C PRO A 120 -7.81 3.24 -2.42
N PHE A 121 -7.86 2.28 -1.49
CA PHE A 121 -8.97 1.33 -1.40
C PHE A 121 -10.30 2.06 -1.22
N THR A 122 -11.38 1.50 -1.77
CA THR A 122 -12.73 2.07 -1.64
C THR A 122 -13.68 1.05 -1.02
N PRO A 123 -14.24 1.31 0.17
CA PRO A 123 -15.20 0.41 0.79
C PRO A 123 -16.45 0.20 -0.09
N ALA A 124 -17.05 -0.99 0.00
CA ALA A 124 -18.29 -1.28 -0.69
C ALA A 124 -19.47 -0.47 -0.08
N PRO A 125 -20.58 -0.27 -0.82
CA PRO A 125 -21.74 0.46 -0.31
C PRO A 125 -22.28 -0.12 1.00
N ALA A 126 -22.51 0.72 2.01
CA ALA A 126 -22.96 0.31 3.35
C ALA A 126 -24.26 -0.53 3.36
N VAL A 127 -25.11 -0.39 2.32
CA VAL A 127 -26.33 -1.20 2.15
C VAL A 127 -26.04 -2.70 2.03
N LEU A 128 -24.82 -3.08 1.62
CA LEU A 128 -24.39 -4.47 1.48
C LEU A 128 -23.88 -5.09 2.78
N GLU A 129 -23.47 -4.27 3.77
CA GLU A 129 -22.86 -4.76 5.01
C GLU A 129 -23.67 -5.81 5.77
N PRO A 130 -25.01 -5.70 5.90
CA PRO A 130 -25.78 -6.72 6.61
C PRO A 130 -25.69 -8.13 5.99
N TYR A 131 -25.21 -8.23 4.75
CA TYR A 131 -25.10 -9.49 4.02
C TYR A 131 -23.66 -10.03 3.97
N PHE A 132 -22.67 -9.24 4.38
CA PHE A 132 -21.28 -9.69 4.38
C PHE A 132 -21.05 -10.82 5.37
N ASP A 133 -20.25 -11.79 4.96
CA ASP A 133 -19.66 -12.73 5.90
C ASP A 133 -18.58 -12.05 6.76
N ARG A 134 -18.03 -12.80 7.73
CA ARG A 134 -17.02 -12.26 8.65
C ARG A 134 -15.76 -11.77 7.93
N ARG A 135 -15.33 -12.43 6.86
CA ARG A 135 -14.12 -12.08 6.10
C ARG A 135 -14.37 -10.82 5.28
N GLN A 136 -15.48 -10.77 4.55
CA GLN A 136 -15.89 -9.62 3.75
C GLN A 136 -16.08 -8.37 4.61
N LEU A 137 -16.74 -8.51 5.78
CA LEU A 137 -16.89 -7.41 6.72
C LEU A 137 -15.56 -6.96 7.30
N ALA A 138 -14.62 -7.89 7.58
CA ALA A 138 -13.29 -7.52 8.04
C ALA A 138 -12.50 -6.72 6.98
N LEU A 139 -12.56 -7.15 5.71
CA LEU A 139 -11.95 -6.41 4.60
C LEU A 139 -12.60 -5.04 4.40
N GLN A 140 -13.92 -4.94 4.54
CA GLN A 140 -14.64 -3.66 4.55
C GLN A 140 -14.10 -2.73 5.65
N ARG A 141 -13.96 -3.23 6.89
CA ARG A 141 -13.43 -2.43 8.01
C ARG A 141 -11.98 -2.00 7.79
N MET A 142 -11.14 -2.85 7.20
CA MET A 142 -9.77 -2.48 6.83
C MET A 142 -9.75 -1.35 5.80
N MET A 143 -10.58 -1.41 4.75
CA MET A 143 -10.69 -0.32 3.76
C MET A 143 -11.23 0.98 4.35
N GLU A 144 -11.97 0.91 5.46
CA GLU A 144 -12.44 2.06 6.23
C GLU A 144 -11.39 2.60 7.24
N ASN A 145 -10.18 2.04 7.28
CA ASN A 145 -9.15 2.30 8.28
C ASN A 145 -9.60 1.98 9.73
N ARG A 146 -10.44 0.95 9.89
CA ARG A 146 -10.93 0.44 11.19
C ARG A 146 -10.27 -0.89 11.52
N ASP A 147 -8.94 -0.87 11.57
CA ASP A 147 -8.11 -2.08 11.65
C ASP A 147 -8.38 -2.93 12.89
N GLU A 148 -8.60 -2.31 14.05
CA GLU A 148 -8.94 -3.06 15.27
C GLU A 148 -10.22 -3.90 15.11
N GLU A 149 -11.23 -3.36 14.43
CA GLU A 149 -12.48 -4.07 14.19
C GLU A 149 -12.29 -5.16 13.14
N ALA A 150 -11.52 -4.88 12.09
CA ALA A 150 -11.14 -5.85 11.07
C ALA A 150 -10.46 -7.08 11.69
N LEU A 151 -9.48 -6.86 12.58
CA LEU A 151 -8.74 -7.91 13.27
C LEU A 151 -9.62 -8.71 14.25
N LYS A 152 -10.55 -8.06 14.96
CA LYS A 152 -11.52 -8.77 15.82
C LYS A 152 -12.46 -9.68 15.02
N LEU A 153 -12.83 -9.27 13.81
CA LEU A 153 -13.72 -10.04 12.93
C LEU A 153 -13.02 -11.24 12.30
N TYR A 154 -11.82 -11.04 11.77
CA TYR A 154 -11.09 -12.03 10.99
C TYR A 154 -9.56 -11.88 11.13
N PRO A 155 -8.94 -12.39 12.21
CA PRO A 155 -7.49 -12.24 12.43
C PRO A 155 -6.69 -13.11 11.45
N CYS A 156 -6.11 -12.51 10.42
CA CYS A 156 -5.26 -13.19 9.45
C CYS A 156 -4.03 -12.36 9.07
N ALA A 157 -3.04 -13.00 8.43
CA ALA A 157 -1.77 -12.39 8.07
C ALA A 157 -1.93 -11.07 7.31
N TYR A 158 -2.81 -11.04 6.31
CA TYR A 158 -3.06 -9.86 5.49
C TYR A 158 -3.60 -8.67 6.29
N LEU A 159 -4.58 -8.90 7.19
CA LEU A 159 -5.14 -7.81 7.98
C LEU A 159 -4.17 -7.29 9.03
N TYR A 160 -3.36 -8.16 9.64
CA TYR A 160 -2.27 -7.73 10.51
C TYR A 160 -1.22 -6.92 9.76
N LEU A 161 -0.88 -7.34 8.54
CA LEU A 161 0.06 -6.61 7.69
C LEU A 161 -0.48 -5.23 7.34
N MET A 162 -1.74 -5.13 6.91
CA MET A 162 -2.36 -3.85 6.56
C MET A 162 -2.45 -2.92 7.77
N ALA A 163 -2.89 -3.41 8.92
CA ALA A 163 -2.92 -2.66 10.16
C ALA A 163 -1.53 -2.14 10.56
N GLY A 164 -0.50 -2.98 10.44
CA GLY A 164 0.88 -2.60 10.71
C GLY A 164 1.40 -1.53 9.75
N ILE A 165 1.04 -1.61 8.46
CA ILE A 165 1.39 -0.59 7.46
C ILE A 165 0.70 0.74 7.77
N HIS A 166 -0.61 0.74 8.05
CA HIS A 166 -1.34 1.96 8.42
C HIS A 166 -0.76 2.61 9.68
N ALA A 167 -0.45 1.81 10.72
CA ALA A 167 0.19 2.30 11.93
C ALA A 167 1.57 2.91 11.64
N TYR A 168 2.39 2.25 10.81
CA TYR A 168 3.69 2.76 10.38
C TYR A 168 3.57 4.11 9.66
N GLU A 169 2.62 4.22 8.73
CA GLU A 169 2.39 5.44 7.95
C GLU A 169 1.88 6.61 8.82
N GLN A 170 1.16 6.31 9.89
CA GLN A 170 0.71 7.29 10.88
C GLN A 170 1.77 7.64 11.95
N GLY A 171 2.94 6.97 11.92
CA GLY A 171 4.00 7.17 12.91
C GLY A 171 3.71 6.53 14.27
N GLU A 172 2.80 5.56 14.31
CA GLU A 172 2.42 4.81 15.50
C GLU A 172 3.24 3.52 15.67
N ALA A 173 3.04 2.81 16.79
CA ALA A 173 3.74 1.57 17.09
C ALA A 173 3.25 0.41 16.19
N ALA A 174 3.99 0.12 15.12
CA ALA A 174 3.63 -0.91 14.14
C ALA A 174 4.24 -2.30 14.41
N VAL A 175 5.26 -2.39 15.27
CA VAL A 175 6.13 -3.58 15.40
C VAL A 175 5.34 -4.85 15.70
N SER A 176 4.50 -4.85 16.74
CA SER A 176 3.75 -6.04 17.15
C SER A 176 2.76 -6.53 16.08
N LEU A 177 2.15 -5.61 15.33
CA LEU A 177 1.24 -5.94 14.23
C LEU A 177 2.01 -6.62 13.08
N LEU A 178 3.17 -6.08 12.72
CA LEU A 178 4.01 -6.61 11.64
C LEU A 178 4.68 -7.94 12.02
N GLU A 179 5.10 -8.12 13.26
CA GLU A 179 5.59 -9.41 13.77
C GLU A 179 4.49 -10.48 13.72
N GLN A 180 3.28 -10.14 14.19
CA GLN A 180 2.14 -11.05 14.12
C GLN A 180 1.75 -11.38 12.67
N ALA A 181 1.85 -10.41 11.75
CA ALA A 181 1.64 -10.63 10.33
C ALA A 181 2.66 -11.63 9.75
N TYR A 182 3.93 -11.49 10.11
CA TYR A 182 5.01 -12.39 9.68
C TYR A 182 4.76 -13.82 10.15
N ASP A 183 4.42 -14.01 11.43
CA ASP A 183 4.21 -15.34 12.01
C ASP A 183 3.02 -16.06 11.37
N LEU A 184 1.90 -15.36 11.16
CA LEU A 184 0.73 -15.91 10.46
C LEU A 184 1.05 -16.22 9.00
N ALA A 185 1.72 -15.32 8.29
CA ALA A 185 2.13 -15.54 6.90
C ALA A 185 3.06 -16.74 6.76
N ALA A 186 3.99 -16.93 7.71
CA ALA A 186 4.89 -18.07 7.74
C ALA A 186 4.14 -19.40 7.97
N ALA A 187 3.12 -19.39 8.84
CA ALA A 187 2.28 -20.56 9.09
C ALA A 187 1.44 -20.95 7.86
N GLU A 188 1.02 -19.97 7.05
CA GLU A 188 0.21 -20.18 5.83
C GLU A 188 1.05 -20.37 4.56
N GLY A 189 2.36 -20.08 4.60
CA GLY A 189 3.25 -20.18 3.44
C GLY A 189 3.24 -18.95 2.52
N TYR A 190 2.72 -17.82 2.97
CA TYR A 190 2.65 -16.57 2.20
C TYR A 190 3.98 -15.80 2.22
N ALA A 191 4.95 -16.27 1.44
CA ALA A 191 6.30 -15.69 1.37
C ALA A 191 6.33 -14.20 1.01
N HIS A 192 5.43 -13.72 0.14
CA HIS A 192 5.34 -12.29 -0.20
C HIS A 192 4.82 -11.45 0.97
N ALA A 193 3.87 -11.96 1.77
CA ALA A 193 3.42 -11.29 2.99
C ALA A 193 4.52 -11.27 4.07
N MET A 194 5.25 -12.39 4.24
CA MET A 194 6.44 -12.44 5.12
C MET A 194 7.48 -11.39 4.73
N LEU A 195 7.77 -11.28 3.43
CA LEU A 195 8.72 -10.30 2.90
C LEU A 195 8.26 -8.88 3.20
N ARG A 196 7.00 -8.56 2.92
CA ARG A 196 6.45 -7.23 3.20
C ARG A 196 6.52 -6.88 4.69
N ALA A 197 6.17 -7.80 5.59
CA ALA A 197 6.27 -7.56 7.02
C ALA A 197 7.71 -7.20 7.45
N GLN A 198 8.71 -7.97 7.00
CA GLN A 198 10.13 -7.73 7.32
C GLN A 198 10.66 -6.43 6.69
N LEU A 199 10.21 -6.07 5.49
CA LEU A 199 10.57 -4.82 4.85
C LEU A 199 10.08 -3.61 5.67
N PHE A 200 8.81 -3.63 6.11
CA PHE A 200 8.27 -2.54 6.94
C PHE A 200 8.89 -2.49 8.35
N LEU A 201 9.21 -3.64 8.96
CA LEU A 201 9.97 -3.68 10.22
C LEU A 201 11.37 -3.07 10.04
N GLY A 202 12.07 -3.42 8.96
CA GLY A 202 13.37 -2.82 8.63
C GLY A 202 13.28 -1.30 8.41
N ASN A 203 12.25 -0.82 7.69
CA ASN A 203 11.99 0.60 7.51
C ASN A 203 11.71 1.32 8.84
N PHE A 204 10.91 0.69 9.72
CA PHE A 204 10.59 1.23 11.04
C PHE A 204 11.85 1.46 11.89
N TYR A 205 12.70 0.43 12.02
CA TYR A 205 13.95 0.55 12.77
C TYR A 205 14.99 1.46 12.07
N SER A 206 14.96 1.55 10.74
CA SER A 206 15.74 2.55 10.00
C SER A 206 15.36 3.97 10.40
N ASN A 207 14.07 4.29 10.49
CA ASN A 207 13.61 5.63 10.90
C ASN A 207 13.96 5.96 12.36
N LEU A 208 14.12 4.95 13.21
CA LEU A 208 14.60 5.09 14.59
C LEU A 208 16.14 5.13 14.69
N LEU A 209 16.86 4.94 13.59
CA LEU A 209 18.31 4.77 13.54
C LEU A 209 18.82 3.60 14.41
N ASP A 210 17.98 2.60 14.65
CA ASP A 210 18.33 1.37 15.37
C ASP A 210 18.92 0.35 14.39
N TYR A 211 20.22 0.51 14.12
CA TYR A 211 20.92 -0.29 13.11
C TYR A 211 20.87 -1.80 13.36
N PRO A 212 21.13 -2.33 14.58
CA PRO A 212 21.09 -3.77 14.81
C PRO A 212 19.73 -4.42 14.51
N HIS A 213 18.62 -3.78 14.90
CA HIS A 213 17.29 -4.32 14.63
C HIS A 213 16.91 -4.16 13.15
N MET A 214 17.20 -2.99 12.57
CA MET A 214 17.01 -2.72 11.14
C MET A 214 17.72 -3.77 10.27
N ASP A 215 19.00 -4.04 10.54
CA ASP A 215 19.78 -4.99 9.76
C ASP A 215 19.29 -6.43 9.93
N ARG A 216 18.83 -6.81 11.12
CA ARG A 216 18.22 -8.12 11.36
C ARG A 216 17.00 -8.34 10.47
N HIS A 217 16.08 -7.36 10.42
CA HIS A 217 14.87 -7.47 9.62
C HIS A 217 15.16 -7.43 8.12
N TYR A 218 16.01 -6.51 7.66
CA TYR A 218 16.43 -6.47 6.26
C TYR A 218 17.21 -7.71 5.82
N THR A 219 17.96 -8.37 6.70
CA THR A 219 18.62 -9.63 6.35
C THR A 219 17.61 -10.74 6.05
N VAL A 220 16.51 -10.82 6.81
CA VAL A 220 15.42 -11.76 6.52
C VAL A 220 14.71 -11.36 5.23
N ALA A 221 14.35 -10.09 5.07
CA ALA A 221 13.71 -9.57 3.86
C ALA A 221 14.58 -9.83 2.61
N GLN A 222 15.90 -9.63 2.69
CA GLN A 222 16.82 -9.89 1.59
C GLN A 222 16.81 -11.36 1.16
N ARG A 223 16.83 -12.30 2.11
CA ARG A 223 16.78 -13.74 1.80
C ARG A 223 15.46 -14.12 1.12
N LEU A 224 14.35 -13.57 1.60
CA LEU A 224 13.03 -13.78 1.01
C LEU A 224 12.95 -13.17 -0.39
N ALA A 225 13.38 -11.93 -0.58
CA ALA A 225 13.39 -11.27 -1.89
C ALA A 225 14.29 -12.00 -2.90
N GLN A 226 15.45 -12.51 -2.48
CA GLN A 226 16.31 -13.37 -3.30
C GLN A 226 15.61 -14.65 -3.73
N ALA A 227 14.93 -15.34 -2.79
CA ALA A 227 14.19 -16.56 -3.10
C ALA A 227 13.01 -16.31 -4.06
N LEU A 228 12.39 -15.13 -3.98
CA LEU A 228 11.29 -14.71 -4.84
C LEU A 228 11.76 -14.07 -6.16
N GLY A 229 13.05 -13.84 -6.34
CA GLY A 229 13.62 -13.18 -7.52
C GLY A 229 13.24 -11.68 -7.64
N ASP A 230 12.96 -11.01 -6.53
CA ASP A 230 12.55 -9.60 -6.50
C ASP A 230 13.76 -8.66 -6.38
N GLU A 231 14.43 -8.40 -7.51
CA GLU A 231 15.58 -7.49 -7.57
C GLU A 231 15.24 -6.05 -7.21
N GLY A 232 13.99 -5.62 -7.40
CA GLY A 232 13.51 -4.30 -7.01
C GLY A 232 13.59 -4.12 -5.50
N ILE A 233 12.97 -5.03 -4.74
CA ILE A 233 13.03 -5.01 -3.28
C ILE A 233 14.46 -5.16 -2.77
N LEU A 234 15.30 -5.97 -3.43
CA LEU A 234 16.72 -6.07 -3.06
C LEU A 234 17.46 -4.75 -3.24
N ARG A 235 17.16 -3.98 -4.28
CA ARG A 235 17.72 -2.64 -4.47
C ARG A 235 17.21 -1.67 -3.40
N ASP A 236 15.91 -1.70 -3.09
CA ASP A 236 15.30 -0.85 -2.04
C ASP A 236 15.93 -1.11 -0.67
N ILE A 237 16.12 -2.38 -0.29
CA ILE A 237 16.77 -2.75 0.98
C ILE A 237 18.20 -2.20 1.04
N ARG A 238 18.97 -2.34 -0.05
CA ARG A 238 20.36 -1.87 -0.11
C ARG A 238 20.44 -0.35 -0.08
N TYR A 239 19.53 0.33 -0.79
CA TYR A 239 19.37 1.78 -0.74
C TYR A 239 19.07 2.27 0.68
N ASN A 240 18.07 1.67 1.34
CA ASN A 240 17.69 2.07 2.70
C ASN A 240 18.82 1.85 3.69
N ARG A 241 19.51 0.71 3.66
CA ARG A 241 20.71 0.48 4.48
C ARG A 241 21.77 1.55 4.28
N ALA A 242 22.06 1.92 3.03
CA ALA A 242 23.03 2.96 2.73
C ALA A 242 22.57 4.33 3.23
N ALA A 243 21.28 4.66 3.13
CA ALA A 243 20.72 5.89 3.69
C ALA A 243 20.86 5.92 5.23
N THR A 244 20.50 4.84 5.94
CA THR A 244 20.66 4.74 7.40
C THR A 244 22.14 4.82 7.80
N ALA A 245 23.03 4.20 7.04
CA ALA A 245 24.48 4.26 7.29
C ALA A 245 25.02 5.70 7.22
N LEU A 246 24.53 6.51 6.28
CA LEU A 246 24.87 7.94 6.21
C LEU A 246 24.42 8.71 7.46
N GLU A 247 23.18 8.48 7.91
CA GLU A 247 22.63 9.16 9.10
C GLU A 247 23.39 8.78 10.38
N LEU A 248 23.96 7.57 10.44
CA LEU A 248 24.77 7.08 11.55
C LEU A 248 26.26 7.42 11.44
N GLY A 249 26.67 8.17 10.42
CA GLY A 249 28.07 8.54 10.22
C GLY A 249 28.97 7.43 9.66
N ARG A 250 28.40 6.33 9.18
CA ARG A 250 29.13 5.21 8.55
C ARG A 250 29.34 5.48 7.06
N TYR A 251 30.06 6.56 6.77
CA TYR A 251 30.16 7.10 5.42
C TYR A 251 30.88 6.16 4.45
N GLU A 252 31.91 5.45 4.90
CA GLU A 252 32.65 4.47 4.08
C GLU A 252 31.76 3.30 3.65
N GLU A 253 30.89 2.81 4.54
CA GLU A 253 29.94 1.72 4.26
C GLU A 253 28.94 2.14 3.17
N ALA A 254 28.33 3.32 3.35
CA ALA A 254 27.40 3.88 2.38
C ALA A 254 28.09 4.14 1.02
N TYR A 255 29.30 4.72 1.05
CA TYR A 255 30.09 4.99 -0.14
C TYR A 255 30.40 3.71 -0.92
N ALA A 256 30.84 2.65 -0.25
CA ALA A 256 31.22 1.39 -0.91
C ALA A 256 30.07 0.79 -1.74
N TYR A 257 28.84 0.86 -1.23
CA TYR A 257 27.65 0.43 -1.97
C TYR A 257 27.34 1.39 -3.13
N LEU A 258 27.17 2.69 -2.82
CA LEU A 258 26.67 3.68 -3.78
C LEU A 258 27.62 3.90 -4.95
N ALA A 259 28.94 3.86 -4.72
CA ALA A 259 29.96 4.03 -5.75
C ALA A 259 30.05 2.81 -6.70
N ALA A 260 29.59 1.64 -6.27
CA ALA A 260 29.63 0.42 -7.06
C ALA A 260 28.42 0.27 -8.02
N LEU A 261 27.44 1.17 -7.95
CA LEU A 261 26.25 1.13 -8.80
C LEU A 261 26.59 1.49 -10.25
N ALA A 262 26.31 0.56 -11.17
CA ALA A 262 26.49 0.78 -12.61
C ALA A 262 25.50 1.81 -13.17
N GLU A 263 24.23 1.70 -12.79
CA GLU A 263 23.12 2.54 -13.26
C GLU A 263 22.40 3.18 -12.06
N PRO A 264 23.01 4.18 -11.39
CA PRO A 264 22.40 4.80 -10.22
C PRO A 264 21.26 5.75 -10.62
N THR A 265 20.27 5.83 -9.76
CA THR A 265 19.21 6.85 -9.79
C THR A 265 19.74 8.20 -9.29
N VAL A 266 18.99 9.27 -9.53
CA VAL A 266 19.29 10.60 -8.97
C VAL A 266 19.36 10.57 -7.44
N MET A 267 18.49 9.80 -6.78
CA MET A 267 18.52 9.67 -5.33
C MET A 267 19.72 8.89 -4.82
N GLU A 268 20.19 7.87 -5.52
CA GLU A 268 21.45 7.17 -5.18
C GLU A 268 22.66 8.07 -5.40
N LEU A 269 22.68 8.88 -6.47
CA LEU A 269 23.73 9.88 -6.69
C LEU A 269 23.73 10.99 -5.65
N HIS A 270 22.56 11.43 -5.19
CA HIS A 270 22.41 12.35 -4.07
C HIS A 270 22.99 11.78 -2.76
N LYS A 271 22.71 10.51 -2.46
CA LYS A 271 23.32 9.85 -1.29
C LYS A 271 24.83 9.69 -1.47
N LEU A 272 25.29 9.37 -2.69
CA LEU A 272 26.71 9.22 -3.01
C LEU A 272 27.45 10.56 -2.82
N SER A 273 26.87 11.67 -3.25
CA SER A 273 27.49 12.98 -3.10
C SER A 273 27.61 13.38 -1.64
N ILE A 274 26.62 13.07 -0.80
CA ILE A 274 26.69 13.25 0.66
C ILE A 274 27.77 12.36 1.28
N ALA A 275 27.88 11.10 0.87
CA ALA A 275 28.94 10.20 1.34
C ALA A 275 30.33 10.78 1.02
N CYS A 276 30.52 11.21 -0.23
CA CYS A 276 31.76 11.84 -0.69
C CYS A 276 32.06 13.17 0.03
N GLU A 277 31.04 14.01 0.26
CA GLU A 277 31.15 15.25 1.04
C GLU A 277 31.73 14.96 2.43
N LYS A 278 31.14 14.00 3.16
CA LYS A 278 31.54 13.65 4.52
C LYS A 278 32.90 12.94 4.60
N LEU A 279 33.34 12.30 3.52
CA LEU A 279 34.67 11.70 3.39
C LEU A 279 35.73 12.68 2.86
N GLY A 280 35.40 13.94 2.61
CA GLY A 280 36.33 14.94 2.06
C GLY A 280 36.67 14.74 0.57
N ARG A 281 35.89 13.94 -0.15
CA ARG A 281 36.09 13.57 -1.56
C ARG A 281 35.32 14.54 -2.48
N ARG A 282 35.61 15.84 -2.33
CA ARG A 282 34.86 16.95 -2.95
C ARG A 282 34.67 16.80 -4.46
N ALA A 283 35.74 16.46 -5.19
CA ALA A 283 35.67 16.33 -6.64
C ALA A 283 34.69 15.23 -7.09
N GLU A 284 34.67 14.09 -6.37
CA GLU A 284 33.75 12.99 -6.66
C GLU A 284 32.31 13.32 -6.24
N ALA A 285 32.13 14.08 -5.17
CA ALA A 285 30.82 14.57 -4.77
C ALA A 285 30.18 15.44 -5.87
N LEU A 286 30.95 16.41 -6.41
CA LEU A 286 30.50 17.26 -7.51
C LEU A 286 30.25 16.46 -8.79
N ALA A 287 31.12 15.51 -9.15
CA ALA A 287 30.92 14.65 -10.31
C ALA A 287 29.65 13.78 -10.20
N ALA A 288 29.30 13.32 -8.99
CA ALA A 288 28.04 12.61 -8.75
C ALA A 288 26.82 13.52 -8.98
N LEU A 289 26.90 14.79 -8.56
CA LEU A 289 25.85 15.78 -8.78
C LEU A 289 25.73 16.19 -10.26
N ASP A 290 26.85 16.35 -10.97
CA ASP A 290 26.87 16.62 -12.42
C ASP A 290 26.17 15.48 -13.19
N ARG A 291 26.44 14.22 -12.81
CA ARG A 291 25.73 13.05 -13.37
C ARG A 291 24.24 13.12 -13.08
N ALA A 292 23.85 13.49 -11.86
CA ALA A 292 22.46 13.54 -11.43
C ALA A 292 21.63 14.55 -12.23
N GLU A 293 22.23 15.65 -12.70
CA GLU A 293 21.58 16.66 -13.53
C GLU A 293 21.14 16.13 -14.91
N THR A 294 21.81 15.11 -15.41
CA THR A 294 21.55 14.53 -16.75
C THR A 294 20.53 13.40 -16.76
N LEU A 295 20.16 12.88 -15.59
CA LEU A 295 19.28 11.72 -15.48
C LEU A 295 17.81 12.13 -15.37
N GLU A 296 16.94 11.27 -15.90
CA GLU A 296 15.51 11.36 -15.65
C GLU A 296 15.19 10.96 -14.20
N ILE A 297 14.16 11.58 -13.63
CA ILE A 297 13.74 11.36 -12.26
C ILE A 297 12.36 10.70 -12.30
N GLU A 298 12.32 9.44 -11.91
CA GLU A 298 11.07 8.67 -11.80
C GLU A 298 10.35 8.98 -10.48
N TYR A 299 11.11 9.08 -9.39
CA TYR A 299 10.62 9.38 -8.05
C TYR A 299 11.77 9.89 -7.16
N PRO A 300 11.56 10.84 -6.22
CA PRO A 300 10.34 11.61 -5.98
C PRO A 300 10.10 12.66 -7.09
N ASP A 301 9.22 13.65 -6.84
CA ASP A 301 9.04 14.81 -7.73
C ASP A 301 10.39 15.37 -8.22
N GLY A 302 10.48 15.62 -9.54
CA GLY A 302 11.73 15.96 -10.20
C GLY A 302 12.35 17.26 -9.68
N ASP A 303 11.54 18.26 -9.39
CA ASP A 303 12.01 19.54 -8.85
C ASP A 303 12.48 19.38 -7.41
N LEU A 304 11.76 18.60 -6.61
CA LEU A 304 12.16 18.27 -5.24
C LEU A 304 13.49 17.51 -5.19
N ALA A 305 13.65 16.50 -6.04
CA ALA A 305 14.88 15.71 -6.14
C ALA A 305 16.09 16.56 -6.59
N ARG A 306 15.89 17.46 -7.56
CA ARG A 306 16.96 18.40 -7.98
C ARG A 306 17.33 19.37 -6.86
N GLU A 307 16.35 19.83 -6.10
CA GLU A 307 16.59 20.72 -4.95
C GLU A 307 17.41 20.02 -3.85
N MET A 308 17.17 18.73 -3.58
CA MET A 308 18.02 17.93 -2.69
C MET A 308 19.48 17.94 -3.15
N CYS A 309 19.73 17.62 -4.43
CA CYS A 309 21.07 17.67 -5.03
C CYS A 309 21.70 19.07 -4.97
N ALA A 310 20.92 20.11 -5.26
CA ALA A 310 21.41 21.48 -5.28
C ALA A 310 21.82 21.98 -3.89
N LEU A 311 21.15 21.55 -2.82
CA LEU A 311 21.56 21.85 -1.45
C LEU A 311 22.87 21.17 -1.07
N VAL A 312 23.16 19.96 -1.58
CA VAL A 312 24.48 19.34 -1.42
C VAL A 312 25.54 20.13 -2.20
N ARG A 313 25.25 20.51 -3.45
CA ARG A 313 26.15 21.34 -4.26
C ARG A 313 26.51 22.64 -3.57
N LEU A 314 25.52 23.34 -3.00
CA LEU A 314 25.72 24.60 -2.30
C LEU A 314 26.70 24.44 -1.13
N ARG A 315 26.51 23.41 -0.28
CA ARG A 315 27.45 23.13 0.83
C ARG A 315 28.86 22.81 0.35
N LEU A 316 28.97 22.09 -0.77
CA LEU A 316 30.26 21.79 -1.36
C LEU A 316 30.91 23.08 -1.87
N GLU A 317 30.17 23.99 -2.52
CA GLU A 317 30.73 25.18 -3.17
C GLU A 317 30.98 26.35 -2.20
N ASP A 318 30.20 26.47 -1.14
CA ASP A 318 30.25 27.55 -0.15
C ASP A 318 30.68 27.02 1.23
N GLU A 319 31.91 27.33 1.65
CA GLU A 319 32.44 26.91 2.95
C GLU A 319 31.74 27.59 4.14
N ASP A 320 31.07 28.72 3.94
CA ASP A 320 30.29 29.45 4.97
C ASP A 320 28.78 29.34 4.72
N TYR A 321 28.33 28.23 4.10
CA TYR A 321 26.93 27.98 3.75
C TYR A 321 25.95 28.13 4.93
N LEU A 322 26.42 27.92 6.17
CA LEU A 322 25.64 28.11 7.40
C LEU A 322 25.32 29.57 7.72
N ARG A 323 25.97 30.53 7.06
CA ARG A 323 25.61 31.95 7.09
C ARG A 323 24.90 32.42 5.82
N ASN A 324 24.81 31.54 4.83
CA ASN A 324 24.12 31.81 3.59
C ASN A 324 22.60 31.73 3.79
N GLY A 325 21.95 32.90 3.87
CA GLY A 325 20.50 32.98 4.07
C GLY A 325 19.68 32.32 2.95
N ASP A 326 20.25 32.14 1.75
CA ASP A 326 19.58 31.39 0.68
C ASP A 326 19.55 29.88 0.97
N TYR A 327 20.68 29.30 1.40
CA TYR A 327 20.75 27.91 1.83
C TYR A 327 19.70 27.59 2.89
N GLY A 328 19.62 28.42 3.94
CA GLY A 328 18.64 28.23 5.01
C GLY A 328 17.19 28.23 4.53
N ARG A 329 16.80 29.20 3.68
CA ARG A 329 15.43 29.26 3.13
C ARG A 329 15.11 28.01 2.31
N ARG A 330 16.05 27.60 1.45
CA ARG A 330 15.90 26.46 0.56
C ARG A 330 15.81 25.14 1.31
N LEU A 331 16.68 24.93 2.31
CA LEU A 331 16.67 23.77 3.19
C LEU A 331 15.35 23.63 3.96
N LEU A 332 14.85 24.71 4.56
CA LEU A 332 13.61 24.68 5.32
C LEU A 332 12.39 24.44 4.42
N SER A 333 12.38 25.01 3.21
CA SER A 333 11.36 24.74 2.19
C SER A 333 11.38 23.27 1.75
N LEU A 334 12.57 22.73 1.44
CA LEU A 334 12.76 21.32 1.11
C LEU A 334 12.24 20.41 2.22
N PHE A 335 12.62 20.69 3.47
CA PHE A 335 12.23 19.89 4.62
C PHE A 335 10.70 19.88 4.84
N ASP A 336 10.03 21.03 4.70
CA ASP A 336 8.56 21.09 4.79
C ASP A 336 7.88 20.28 3.67
N ARG A 337 8.38 20.40 2.43
CA ARG A 337 7.89 19.60 1.30
C ARG A 337 8.08 18.11 1.55
N CYS A 338 9.26 17.67 1.98
CA CYS A 338 9.52 16.26 2.30
C CYS A 338 8.54 15.72 3.34
N ARG A 339 8.25 16.48 4.40
CA ARG A 339 7.33 16.08 5.46
C ARG A 339 5.88 15.96 4.98
N ARG A 340 5.48 16.77 3.99
CA ARG A 340 4.10 16.81 3.48
C ARG A 340 3.84 15.87 2.31
N GLU A 341 4.85 15.66 1.46
CA GLU A 341 4.69 15.03 0.15
C GLU A 341 5.31 13.63 0.08
N LEU A 342 6.25 13.29 0.98
CA LEU A 342 7.03 12.05 0.92
C LEU A 342 6.89 11.19 2.19
N PRO A 343 7.26 9.90 2.13
CA PRO A 343 7.40 9.07 3.32
C PRO A 343 8.32 9.73 4.36
N ILE A 344 8.00 9.55 5.64
CA ILE A 344 8.65 10.23 6.77
C ILE A 344 10.18 10.14 6.77
N GLY A 345 10.74 9.03 6.26
CA GLY A 345 12.19 8.82 6.13
C GLY A 345 12.91 9.91 5.32
N TYR A 346 12.27 10.54 4.33
CA TYR A 346 12.86 11.66 3.59
C TYR A 346 13.02 12.90 4.48
N ALA A 347 12.04 13.21 5.34
CA ALA A 347 12.15 14.32 6.26
C ALA A 347 13.18 14.01 7.36
N VAL A 348 13.12 12.82 7.96
CA VAL A 348 14.07 12.38 9.00
C VAL A 348 15.50 12.46 8.50
N PHE A 349 15.76 11.97 7.27
CA PHE A 349 17.09 12.04 6.67
C PHE A 349 17.64 13.47 6.59
N HIS A 350 16.79 14.47 6.30
CA HIS A 350 17.23 15.87 6.15
C HIS A 350 17.27 16.66 7.48
N LEU A 351 16.71 16.11 8.56
CA LEU A 351 16.64 16.75 9.85
C LEU A 351 18.00 17.17 10.44
N PRO A 352 19.10 16.39 10.30
CA PRO A 352 20.40 16.79 10.82
C PRO A 352 20.89 18.13 10.27
N TRP A 353 20.73 18.40 8.97
CA TRP A 353 21.12 19.68 8.37
C TRP A 353 20.21 20.82 8.82
N VAL A 354 18.92 20.57 9.04
CA VAL A 354 18.00 21.57 9.61
C VAL A 354 18.43 21.95 11.04
N ALA A 355 18.80 20.96 11.85
CA ALA A 355 19.32 21.18 13.20
C ALA A 355 20.65 21.94 13.19
N GLU A 356 21.56 21.60 12.27
CA GLU A 356 22.84 22.29 12.06
C GLU A 356 22.62 23.76 11.67
N TRP A 357 21.74 24.01 10.70
CA TRP A 357 21.35 25.35 10.28
C TRP A 357 20.77 26.17 11.44
N TYR A 358 19.80 25.63 12.19
CA TYR A 358 19.23 26.36 13.33
C TYR A 358 20.25 26.62 14.44
N THR A 359 21.21 25.73 14.65
CA THR A 359 22.28 25.91 15.62
C THR A 359 23.21 27.04 15.20
N ALA A 360 23.59 27.10 13.93
CA ALA A 360 24.45 28.16 13.38
C ALA A 360 23.73 29.52 13.26
N ALA A 361 22.45 29.51 12.88
CA ALA A 361 21.62 30.71 12.75
C ALA A 361 21.25 31.34 14.10
N ARG A 362 21.35 30.60 15.21
CA ARG A 362 21.40 31.15 16.58
C ARG A 362 22.78 31.74 16.87
N GLN A 363 23.09 32.83 16.17
CA GLN A 363 24.09 33.80 16.60
C GLN A 363 23.85 34.10 18.10
N TYR A 364 24.71 33.58 18.98
CA TYR A 364 24.73 33.97 20.37
C TYR A 364 24.89 35.50 20.41
N ARG A 365 23.81 36.22 20.72
CA ARG A 365 23.98 37.50 21.41
C ARG A 365 24.52 37.16 22.79
N ALA A 366 25.83 37.29 22.94
CA ALA A 366 26.43 37.64 24.22
C ALA A 366 25.90 39.01 24.66
#